data_AF-C7NBC0-F1
#
_entry.id   AF-C7NBC0-F1
#
_cell.length_a   1.000
_cell.length_b   1.000
_cell.length_c   1.000
_cell.angle_alpha   90.00
_cell.angle_beta   90.00
_cell.angle_gamma   90.00
#
_symmetry.space_group_name_H-M   'P 1'
#
loop_
_entity.id
_entity.type
_entity.pdbx_description
1 polymer ?
#
loop_
_entity_poly.entity_id
_entity_poly.type
_entity_poly.pdbx_seq_one_letter_code
_entity_poly.pdbx_strand_id
1 'polypeptide(L)'
;MKKKYLITKLIIILILSLVISCQNKNAELEKKIEKLEKENAEILQKQQNIQTSTVQANPENTETKKIEKTSQPKISNYENKVRSRIASYEAARDKVSDEYGWSPEETNANGRLNEKLDDELTKVYNLIMARLSESEKIEFRNKQRQWLKIRTKKVENSNNGEDGNPGMGGRAGANVEIITYQEFTKDRLIEFAKIYDNMN
;
A
#
# COMPACT_ATOMS: atom_id res chain seq x y z
N MET A 1 -14.68 -52.51 13.17
CA MET A 1 -13.46 -51.67 13.30
C MET A 1 -12.85 -51.25 11.96
N LYS A 2 -12.76 -52.10 10.93
CA LYS A 2 -12.10 -51.80 9.64
C LYS A 2 -12.71 -50.63 8.83
N LYS A 3 -14.04 -50.46 8.86
CA LYS A 3 -14.76 -49.42 8.08
C LYS A 3 -14.50 -47.98 8.59
N LYS A 4 -14.45 -47.80 9.92
CA LYS A 4 -14.14 -46.49 10.54
C LYS A 4 -12.70 -46.05 10.24
N TYR A 5 -11.75 -46.98 10.31
CA TYR A 5 -10.35 -46.75 9.96
C TYR A 5 -10.15 -46.35 8.48
N LEU A 6 -10.92 -46.97 7.57
CA LEU A 6 -10.91 -46.60 6.14
C LEU A 6 -11.43 -45.18 5.90
N ILE A 7 -12.52 -44.80 6.57
CA ILE A 7 -13.10 -43.45 6.47
C ILE A 7 -12.13 -42.41 7.02
N THR A 8 -11.51 -42.66 8.18
CA THR A 8 -10.50 -41.75 8.75
C THR A 8 -9.28 -41.59 7.83
N LYS A 9 -8.79 -42.68 7.21
CA LYS A 9 -7.70 -42.60 6.23
C LYS A 9 -8.07 -41.79 4.98
N LEU A 10 -9.27 -41.96 4.46
CA LEU A 10 -9.75 -41.19 3.30
C LEU A 10 -9.84 -39.70 3.59
N ILE A 11 -10.33 -39.31 4.78
CA ILE A 11 -10.42 -37.90 5.20
C ILE A 11 -9.02 -37.27 5.32
N ILE A 12 -8.06 -37.98 5.92
CA ILE A 12 -6.67 -37.48 6.06
C ILE A 12 -6.01 -37.28 4.69
N ILE A 13 -6.20 -38.22 3.76
CA ILE A 13 -5.66 -38.12 2.39
C ILE A 13 -6.27 -36.92 1.64
N LEU A 14 -7.56 -36.64 1.85
CA LEU A 14 -8.27 -35.54 1.21
C LEU A 14 -7.85 -34.16 1.75
N ILE A 15 -7.55 -34.06 3.05
CA ILE A 15 -7.01 -32.84 3.66
C ILE A 15 -5.56 -32.58 3.18
N LEU A 16 -4.71 -33.63 3.15
CA LEU A 16 -3.34 -33.51 2.66
C LEU A 16 -3.29 -33.07 1.19
N SER A 17 -4.15 -33.61 0.32
CA SER A 17 -4.20 -33.22 -1.09
C SER A 17 -4.69 -31.78 -1.31
N LEU A 18 -5.64 -31.31 -0.47
CA LEU A 18 -6.07 -29.90 -0.48
C LEU A 18 -4.95 -28.94 -0.05
N VAL A 19 -4.19 -29.27 1.01
CA VAL A 19 -3.06 -28.44 1.48
C VAL A 19 -1.96 -28.36 0.42
N ILE A 20 -1.60 -29.49 -0.21
CA ILE A 20 -0.60 -29.53 -1.30
C ILE A 20 -1.07 -28.69 -2.51
N SER A 21 -2.36 -28.76 -2.86
CA SER A 21 -2.93 -27.96 -3.96
C SER A 21 -2.88 -26.46 -3.68
N CYS A 22 -3.18 -26.03 -2.45
CA CYS A 22 -3.07 -24.63 -2.04
C CYS A 22 -1.63 -24.12 -2.05
N GLN A 23 -0.67 -24.92 -1.56
CA GLN A 23 0.76 -24.55 -1.59
C GLN A 23 1.26 -24.39 -3.03
N ASN A 24 0.87 -25.29 -3.94
CA ASN A 24 1.25 -25.19 -5.36
C ASN A 24 0.67 -23.95 -6.05
N LYS A 25 -0.60 -23.60 -5.77
CA LYS A 25 -1.22 -22.39 -6.34
C LYS A 25 -0.56 -21.11 -5.84
N ASN A 26 -0.19 -21.06 -4.56
CA ASN A 26 0.53 -19.91 -4.00
C ASN A 26 1.93 -19.76 -4.62
N ALA A 27 2.67 -20.86 -4.76
CA ALA A 27 3.97 -20.85 -5.44
C ALA A 27 3.86 -20.45 -6.94
N GLU A 28 2.78 -20.83 -7.62
CA GLU A 28 2.52 -20.40 -9.00
C GLU A 28 2.22 -18.90 -9.10
N LEU A 29 1.47 -18.35 -8.15
CA LEU A 29 1.20 -16.91 -8.06
C LEU A 29 2.47 -16.11 -7.75
N GLU A 30 3.31 -16.58 -6.82
CA GLU A 30 4.60 -15.95 -6.53
C GLU A 30 5.51 -15.94 -7.76
N LYS A 31 5.59 -17.04 -8.52
CA LYS A 31 6.33 -17.09 -9.78
C LYS A 31 5.76 -16.13 -10.84
N LYS A 32 4.44 -15.97 -10.91
CA LYS A 32 3.81 -14.99 -11.82
C LYS A 32 4.12 -13.56 -11.40
N ILE A 33 4.13 -13.27 -10.10
CA ILE A 33 4.52 -11.95 -9.57
C ILE A 33 5.99 -11.67 -9.88
N GLU A 34 6.90 -12.61 -9.61
CA GLU A 34 8.33 -12.44 -9.90
C GLU A 34 8.58 -12.26 -11.41
N LYS A 35 7.84 -12.99 -12.26
CA LYS A 35 7.90 -12.83 -13.71
C LYS A 35 7.41 -11.45 -14.16
N LEU A 36 6.28 -10.97 -13.63
CA LEU A 36 5.76 -9.64 -13.91
C LEU A 36 6.71 -8.55 -13.38
N GLU A 37 7.38 -8.77 -12.27
CA GLU A 37 8.39 -7.85 -11.73
C GLU A 37 9.64 -7.79 -12.62
N LYS A 38 10.12 -8.95 -13.12
CA LYS A 38 11.22 -9.00 -14.10
C LYS A 38 10.85 -8.35 -15.43
N GLU A 39 9.67 -8.65 -15.96
CA GLU A 39 9.18 -8.06 -17.23
C GLU A 39 9.02 -6.54 -17.11
N ASN A 40 8.52 -6.05 -15.97
CA ASN A 40 8.49 -4.61 -15.69
C ASN A 40 9.89 -4.00 -15.55
N ALA A 41 10.87 -4.70 -14.97
CA ALA A 41 12.26 -4.24 -14.90
C ALA A 41 12.95 -4.21 -16.28
N GLU A 42 12.63 -5.16 -17.17
CA GLU A 42 13.14 -5.20 -18.54
C GLU A 42 12.52 -4.11 -19.43
N ILE A 43 11.20 -3.88 -19.33
CA ILE A 43 10.53 -2.76 -20.00
C ILE A 43 11.16 -1.44 -19.54
N LEU A 44 11.48 -1.33 -18.25
CA LEU A 44 12.12 -0.17 -17.67
C LEU A 44 13.55 0.06 -18.20
N GLN A 45 14.37 -0.99 -18.31
CA GLN A 45 15.70 -0.88 -18.93
C GLN A 45 15.61 -0.48 -20.41
N LYS A 46 14.63 -1.01 -21.15
CA LYS A 46 14.40 -0.63 -22.55
C LYS A 46 13.98 0.84 -22.67
N GLN A 47 13.15 1.34 -21.77
CA GLN A 47 12.79 2.76 -21.73
C GLN A 47 13.98 3.66 -21.38
N GLN A 48 14.85 3.24 -20.46
CA GLN A 48 16.08 3.96 -20.13
C GLN A 48 17.05 4.02 -21.32
N ASN A 49 17.28 2.89 -22.02
CA ASN A 49 18.16 2.85 -23.19
C ASN A 49 17.66 3.70 -24.37
N ILE A 50 16.34 3.82 -24.58
CA ILE A 50 15.77 4.71 -25.60
C ILE A 50 16.06 6.20 -25.25
N GLN A 51 16.17 6.54 -23.97
CA GLN A 51 16.49 7.90 -23.51
C GLN A 51 18.00 8.21 -23.59
N THR A 52 18.89 7.23 -23.38
CA THR A 52 20.35 7.41 -23.48
C THR A 52 20.84 7.49 -24.93
N SER A 53 20.16 6.84 -25.89
CA SER A 53 20.53 6.90 -27.31
C SER A 53 20.17 8.22 -28.01
N THR A 54 19.38 9.11 -27.40
CA THR A 54 19.05 10.43 -27.96
C THR A 54 20.05 11.55 -27.62
N VAL A 55 21.17 11.26 -26.93
CA VAL A 55 22.15 12.29 -26.49
C VAL A 55 23.45 12.32 -27.33
N GLN A 56 23.58 11.53 -28.40
CA GLN A 56 24.77 11.57 -29.27
C GLN A 56 24.43 11.73 -30.76
N ALA A 57 24.05 12.94 -31.15
CA ALA A 57 24.30 13.54 -32.47
C ALA A 57 24.29 15.08 -32.34
N ASN A 58 25.23 15.73 -33.02
CA ASN A 58 25.72 17.10 -32.84
C ASN A 58 24.68 18.25 -33.06
N PRO A 59 25.02 19.50 -32.66
CA PRO A 59 24.06 20.58 -32.41
C PRO A 59 23.81 21.44 -33.65
N GLU A 60 22.55 21.61 -34.04
CA GLU A 60 22.16 22.77 -34.86
C GLU A 60 20.67 23.05 -34.74
N ASN A 61 20.38 24.28 -34.29
CA ASN A 61 19.13 25.02 -34.44
C ASN A 61 17.81 24.24 -34.44
N THR A 62 17.15 24.16 -33.29
CA THR A 62 15.69 24.35 -33.27
C THR A 62 15.25 24.88 -31.92
N GLU A 63 14.46 25.95 -31.98
CA GLU A 63 13.87 26.67 -30.87
C GLU A 63 13.37 25.73 -29.76
N THR A 64 13.80 26.01 -28.54
CA THR A 64 13.29 25.41 -27.32
C THR A 64 11.81 25.78 -27.18
N LYS A 65 10.94 24.95 -27.77
CA LYS A 65 9.53 24.92 -27.40
C LYS A 65 9.47 24.30 -25.99
N LYS A 66 9.62 25.17 -25.00
CA LYS A 66 9.34 24.94 -23.59
C LYS A 66 7.93 24.33 -23.52
N ILE A 67 7.86 23.00 -23.38
CA ILE A 67 6.61 22.32 -23.06
C ILE A 67 6.29 22.76 -21.64
N GLU A 68 5.45 23.78 -21.56
CA GLU A 68 4.90 24.30 -20.32
C GLU A 68 4.02 23.19 -19.75
N LYS A 69 4.63 22.33 -18.93
CA LYS A 69 3.94 21.38 -18.06
C LYS A 69 3.11 22.26 -17.14
N THR A 70 1.84 22.46 -17.45
CA THR A 70 0.87 23.14 -16.57
C THR A 70 0.72 22.32 -15.29
N SER A 71 1.70 22.45 -14.40
CA SER A 71 1.63 21.95 -13.04
C SER A 71 0.63 22.84 -12.33
N GLN A 72 -0.42 22.25 -11.76
CA GLN A 72 -1.29 23.00 -10.87
C GLN A 72 -0.43 23.69 -9.81
N PRO A 73 -0.74 24.96 -9.46
CA PRO A 73 0.05 25.71 -8.51
C PRO A 73 0.25 24.90 -7.23
N LYS A 74 1.49 24.89 -6.72
CA LYS A 74 1.83 24.15 -5.51
C LYS A 74 1.00 24.65 -4.35
N ILE A 75 0.35 23.74 -3.65
CA ILE A 75 -0.38 24.05 -2.43
C ILE A 75 0.67 24.30 -1.34
N SER A 76 0.72 25.52 -0.81
CA SER A 76 1.64 25.84 0.27
C SER A 76 1.21 25.18 1.58
N ASN A 77 2.20 24.80 2.40
CA ASN A 77 2.01 24.29 3.75
C ASN A 77 1.05 23.09 3.79
N TYR A 78 1.26 22.14 2.88
CA TYR A 78 0.39 21.00 2.69
C TYR A 78 0.40 20.06 3.89
N GLU A 79 1.54 19.86 4.57
CA GLU A 79 1.64 19.06 5.80
C GLU A 79 0.64 19.57 6.85
N ASN A 80 0.64 20.87 7.15
CA ASN A 80 -0.27 21.41 8.15
C ASN A 80 -1.74 21.28 7.73
N LYS A 81 -2.04 21.43 6.44
CA LYS A 81 -3.40 21.21 5.91
C LYS A 81 -3.82 19.74 6.05
N VAL A 82 -2.91 18.79 5.80
CA VAL A 82 -3.16 17.35 6.00
C VAL A 82 -3.40 17.04 7.47
N ARG A 83 -2.53 17.54 8.38
CA ARG A 83 -2.70 17.35 9.83
C ARG A 83 -4.05 17.86 10.32
N SER A 84 -4.48 19.02 9.85
CA SER A 84 -5.80 19.57 10.18
C SER A 84 -6.95 18.68 9.70
N ARG A 85 -6.86 18.10 8.49
CA ARG A 85 -7.86 17.14 7.99
C ARG A 85 -7.87 15.84 8.79
N ILE A 86 -6.69 15.28 9.09
CA ILE A 86 -6.57 14.08 9.94
C ILE A 86 -7.24 14.34 11.30
N ALA A 87 -6.92 15.44 11.97
CA ALA A 87 -7.52 15.80 13.26
C ALA A 87 -9.05 15.92 13.16
N SER A 88 -9.57 16.46 12.05
CA SER A 88 -11.02 16.53 11.83
C SER A 88 -11.65 15.14 11.64
N TYR A 89 -10.97 14.20 10.99
CA TYR A 89 -11.46 12.83 10.81
C TYR A 89 -11.39 12.05 12.14
N GLU A 90 -10.32 12.24 12.92
CA GLU A 90 -10.17 11.67 14.25
C GLU A 90 -11.28 12.19 15.19
N ALA A 91 -11.52 13.50 15.22
CA ALA A 91 -12.61 14.07 16.02
C ALA A 91 -13.99 13.53 15.61
N ALA A 92 -14.20 13.18 14.33
CA ALA A 92 -15.44 12.55 13.88
C ALA A 92 -15.55 11.08 14.36
N ARG A 93 -14.45 10.33 14.36
CA ARG A 93 -14.38 8.97 14.94
C ARG A 93 -14.57 9.01 16.45
N ASP A 94 -13.89 9.91 17.15
CA ASP A 94 -13.90 10.02 18.62
C ASP A 94 -15.31 10.30 19.14
N LYS A 95 -16.12 11.09 18.43
CA LYS A 95 -17.54 11.28 18.77
C LYS A 95 -18.34 9.97 18.76
N VAL A 96 -18.03 9.05 17.84
CA VAL A 96 -18.66 7.72 17.81
C VAL A 96 -18.16 6.90 19.01
N SER A 97 -16.89 7.04 19.38
CA SER A 97 -16.34 6.39 20.57
C SER A 97 -17.00 6.88 21.86
N ASP A 98 -17.16 8.19 22.01
CA ASP A 98 -17.79 8.81 23.17
C ASP A 98 -19.26 8.37 23.34
N GLU A 99 -19.99 8.19 22.23
CA GLU A 99 -21.40 7.81 22.24
C GLU A 99 -21.62 6.30 22.40
N TYR A 100 -20.85 5.47 21.69
CA TYR A 100 -21.10 4.03 21.58
C TYR A 100 -20.06 3.15 22.30
N GLY A 101 -18.95 3.71 22.75
CA GLY A 101 -17.84 2.99 23.37
C GLY A 101 -17.36 1.80 22.53
N TRP A 102 -16.92 0.72 23.19
CA TRP A 102 -16.43 -0.48 22.52
C TRP A 102 -17.55 -1.28 21.84
N SER A 103 -17.95 -0.83 20.65
CA SER A 103 -19.11 -1.28 19.89
C SER A 103 -18.75 -1.61 18.43
N PRO A 104 -19.65 -2.27 17.68
CA PRO A 104 -19.53 -2.37 16.23
C PRO A 104 -19.48 -0.99 15.53
N GLU A 105 -20.20 0.00 16.05
CA GLU A 105 -20.23 1.37 15.54
C GLU A 105 -18.84 2.01 15.60
N GLU A 106 -18.14 1.87 16.72
CA GLU A 106 -16.74 2.30 16.87
C GLU A 106 -15.82 1.58 15.88
N THR A 107 -15.97 0.26 15.73
CA THR A 107 -15.14 -0.50 14.77
C THR A 107 -15.36 -0.01 13.33
N ASN A 108 -16.60 0.27 12.96
CA ASN A 108 -16.94 0.85 11.68
C ASN A 108 -16.39 2.28 11.52
N ALA A 109 -16.40 3.09 12.58
CA ALA A 109 -15.83 4.43 12.56
C ALA A 109 -14.30 4.40 12.37
N ASN A 110 -13.59 3.47 13.02
CA ASN A 110 -12.16 3.25 12.78
C ASN A 110 -11.88 2.80 11.33
N GLY A 111 -12.73 1.92 10.77
CA GLY A 111 -12.65 1.55 9.35
C GLY A 111 -12.82 2.74 8.40
N ARG A 112 -13.81 3.61 8.65
CA ARG A 112 -14.02 4.84 7.86
C ARG A 112 -12.88 5.84 7.98
N LEU A 113 -12.24 5.93 9.15
CA LEU A 113 -11.04 6.74 9.32
C LEU A 113 -9.90 6.23 8.41
N ASN A 114 -9.70 4.91 8.34
CA ASN A 114 -8.71 4.32 7.42
C ASN A 114 -8.99 4.65 5.95
N GLU A 115 -10.25 4.57 5.51
CA GLU A 115 -10.64 4.98 4.15
C GLU A 115 -10.27 6.44 3.86
N LYS A 116 -10.55 7.36 4.82
CA LYS A 116 -10.17 8.76 4.68
C LYS A 116 -8.65 8.98 4.64
N LEU A 117 -7.89 8.20 5.39
CA LEU A 117 -6.43 8.26 5.36
C LEU A 117 -5.85 7.78 4.03
N ASP A 118 -6.38 6.70 3.45
CA ASP A 118 -5.98 6.24 2.12
C ASP A 118 -6.36 7.23 1.00
N ASP A 119 -7.52 7.88 1.12
CA ASP A 119 -7.91 8.96 0.21
C ASP A 119 -6.89 10.10 0.25
N GLU A 120 -6.52 10.56 1.44
CA GLU A 120 -5.50 11.61 1.61
C GLU A 120 -4.12 11.18 1.12
N LEU A 121 -3.72 9.93 1.40
CA LEU A 121 -2.45 9.37 0.94
C LEU A 121 -2.39 9.30 -0.59
N THR A 122 -3.48 8.90 -1.23
CA THR A 122 -3.61 8.86 -2.70
C THR A 122 -3.54 10.27 -3.29
N LYS A 123 -4.22 11.25 -2.67
CA LYS A 123 -4.15 12.65 -3.12
C LYS A 123 -2.72 13.18 -3.11
N VAL A 124 -2.00 13.04 -2.00
CA VAL A 124 -0.61 13.55 -1.92
C VAL A 124 0.35 12.78 -2.81
N TYR A 125 0.17 11.46 -2.94
CA TYR A 125 0.91 10.65 -3.90
C TYR A 125 0.76 11.21 -5.33
N ASN A 126 -0.47 11.51 -5.77
CA ASN A 126 -0.72 12.07 -7.09
C ASN A 126 -0.11 13.47 -7.27
N LEU A 127 -0.15 14.30 -6.23
CA LEU A 127 0.47 15.62 -6.23
C LEU A 127 2.00 15.57 -6.38
N ILE A 128 2.65 14.60 -5.73
CA ILE A 128 4.08 14.32 -5.88
C ILE A 128 4.36 13.81 -7.30
N MET A 129 3.61 12.81 -7.76
CA MET A 129 3.78 12.21 -9.09
C MET A 129 3.69 13.25 -10.21
N ALA A 130 2.82 14.25 -10.10
CA ALA A 130 2.71 15.32 -11.10
C ALA A 130 4.01 16.15 -11.25
N ARG A 131 4.81 16.26 -10.19
CA ARG A 131 6.02 17.09 -10.10
C ARG A 131 7.30 16.36 -10.44
N LEU A 132 7.35 15.06 -10.19
CA LEU A 132 8.51 14.22 -10.51
C LEU A 132 8.78 14.14 -12.03
N SER A 133 10.06 13.99 -12.38
CA SER A 133 10.52 13.52 -13.69
C SER A 133 10.13 12.05 -13.90
N GLU A 134 10.21 11.55 -15.14
CA GLU A 134 9.81 10.16 -15.41
C GLU A 134 10.67 9.13 -14.66
N SER A 135 11.98 9.34 -14.55
CA SER A 135 12.86 8.46 -13.78
C SER A 135 12.51 8.45 -12.29
N GLU A 136 12.29 9.63 -11.69
CA GLU A 136 11.90 9.72 -10.28
C GLU A 136 10.50 9.12 -10.02
N LYS A 137 9.55 9.29 -10.95
CA LYS A 137 8.22 8.66 -10.87
C LYS A 137 8.32 7.13 -10.79
N ILE A 138 9.24 6.53 -11.54
CA ILE A 138 9.47 5.08 -11.51
C ILE A 138 9.97 4.65 -10.13
N GLU A 139 11.00 5.33 -9.62
CA GLU A 139 11.57 5.04 -8.31
C GLU A 139 10.53 5.21 -7.19
N PHE A 140 9.78 6.31 -7.23
CA PHE A 140 8.74 6.62 -6.25
C PHE A 140 7.61 5.57 -6.26
N ARG A 141 7.16 5.12 -7.44
CA ARG A 141 6.22 4.01 -7.57
C ARG A 141 6.73 2.72 -6.93
N ASN A 142 8.00 2.39 -7.17
CA ASN A 142 8.59 1.16 -6.63
C ASN A 142 8.71 1.23 -5.11
N LYS A 143 9.17 2.37 -4.56
CA LYS A 143 9.18 2.62 -3.11
C LYS A 143 7.78 2.50 -2.51
N GLN A 144 6.75 3.06 -3.17
CA GLN A 144 5.39 2.95 -2.68
C GLN A 144 4.83 1.53 -2.73
N ARG A 145 5.13 0.76 -3.80
CA ARG A 145 4.76 -0.67 -3.88
C ARG A 145 5.41 -1.50 -2.78
N GLN A 146 6.68 -1.28 -2.50
CA GLN A 146 7.39 -1.96 -1.42
C GLN A 146 6.79 -1.59 -0.05
N TRP A 147 6.51 -0.31 0.18
CA TRP A 147 5.85 0.14 1.40
C TRP A 147 4.47 -0.51 1.60
N LEU A 148 3.67 -0.63 0.54
CA LEU A 148 2.37 -1.33 0.61
C LEU A 148 2.53 -2.80 1.02
N LYS A 149 3.51 -3.53 0.46
CA LYS A 149 3.81 -4.92 0.87
C LYS A 149 4.18 -5.00 2.36
N ILE A 150 5.00 -4.05 2.84
CA ILE A 150 5.41 -3.98 4.25
C ILE A 150 4.20 -3.71 5.14
N ARG A 151 3.35 -2.73 4.79
CA ARG A 151 2.12 -2.41 5.53
C ARG A 151 1.20 -3.62 5.61
N THR A 152 0.92 -4.27 4.48
CA THR A 152 0.07 -5.48 4.43
C THR A 152 0.58 -6.55 5.39
N LYS A 153 1.86 -6.92 5.29
CA LYS A 153 2.45 -7.93 6.17
C LYS A 153 2.42 -7.51 7.63
N LYS A 154 2.66 -6.24 7.94
CA LYS A 154 2.63 -5.74 9.32
C LYS A 154 1.22 -5.81 9.90
N VAL A 155 0.21 -5.45 9.14
CA VAL A 155 -1.20 -5.49 9.56
C VAL A 155 -1.66 -6.94 9.74
N GLU A 156 -1.40 -7.82 8.78
CA GLU A 156 -1.74 -9.25 8.86
C GLU A 156 -1.10 -9.94 10.07
N ASN A 157 0.08 -9.50 10.49
CA ASN A 157 0.78 -10.05 11.66
C ASN A 157 0.58 -9.23 12.94
N SER A 158 -0.20 -8.15 12.92
CA SER A 158 -0.33 -7.22 14.05
C SER A 158 -1.03 -7.84 15.25
N ASN A 159 -1.91 -8.81 14.99
CA ASN A 159 -2.64 -9.55 16.00
C ASN A 159 -2.05 -10.96 16.22
N ASN A 160 -0.87 -11.27 15.69
CA ASN A 160 -0.20 -12.54 15.98
C ASN A 160 0.68 -12.40 17.23
N GLY A 161 0.78 -13.48 18.02
CA GLY A 161 1.77 -13.59 19.08
C GLY A 161 3.20 -13.62 18.55
N GLU A 162 4.18 -13.50 19.45
CA GLU A 162 5.61 -13.58 19.09
C GLU A 162 5.99 -14.93 18.45
N ASP A 163 5.22 -15.98 18.74
CA ASP A 163 5.34 -17.32 18.18
C ASP A 163 4.64 -17.48 16.81
N GLY A 164 4.01 -16.42 16.30
CA GLY A 164 3.26 -16.41 15.05
C GLY A 164 1.86 -17.03 15.15
N ASN A 165 1.41 -17.46 16.33
CA ASN A 165 0.05 -17.95 16.51
C ASN A 165 -0.96 -16.79 16.53
N PRO A 166 -2.21 -16.99 16.07
CA PRO A 166 -3.24 -15.95 16.15
C PRO A 166 -3.46 -15.50 17.59
N GLY A 167 -3.50 -14.20 17.80
CA GLY A 167 -3.74 -13.57 19.11
C GLY A 167 -5.24 -13.45 19.41
N MET A 168 -5.73 -12.21 19.54
CA MET A 168 -7.12 -11.99 19.95
C MET A 168 -8.11 -12.40 18.86
N GLY A 169 -9.18 -13.10 19.23
CA GLY A 169 -10.27 -13.44 18.32
C GLY A 169 -11.31 -12.33 18.18
N GLY A 170 -12.16 -12.44 17.16
CA GLY A 170 -13.36 -11.61 16.98
C GLY A 170 -13.05 -10.11 16.81
N ARG A 171 -13.95 -9.25 17.33
CA ARG A 171 -13.85 -7.79 17.16
C ARG A 171 -12.58 -7.19 17.78
N ALA A 172 -12.05 -7.79 18.85
CA ALA A 172 -10.83 -7.31 19.48
C ALA A 172 -9.63 -7.44 18.52
N GLY A 173 -9.43 -8.64 17.94
CA GLY A 173 -8.37 -8.86 16.94
C GLY A 173 -8.52 -7.97 15.70
N ALA A 174 -9.75 -7.84 15.19
CA ALA A 174 -10.02 -6.95 14.05
C ALA A 174 -9.64 -5.49 14.34
N ASN A 175 -9.89 -4.98 15.55
CA ASN A 175 -9.50 -3.62 15.90
C ASN A 175 -7.98 -3.45 16.05
N VAL A 176 -7.24 -4.48 16.46
CA VAL A 176 -5.76 -4.44 16.46
C VAL A 176 -5.23 -4.22 15.04
N GLU A 177 -5.77 -4.95 14.06
CA GLU A 177 -5.41 -4.80 12.65
C GLU A 177 -5.79 -3.42 12.10
N ILE A 178 -7.02 -2.96 12.38
CA ILE A 178 -7.51 -1.65 11.95
C ILE A 178 -6.65 -0.51 12.50
N ILE A 179 -6.31 -0.53 13.79
CA ILE A 179 -5.48 0.50 14.42
C ILE A 179 -4.05 0.46 13.87
N THR A 180 -3.47 -0.73 13.70
CA THR A 180 -2.13 -0.87 13.09
C THR A 180 -2.11 -0.30 11.66
N TYR A 181 -3.16 -0.57 10.87
CA TYR A 181 -3.31 -0.01 9.53
C TYR A 181 -3.37 1.51 9.57
N GLN A 182 -4.14 2.06 10.51
CA GLN A 182 -4.31 3.49 10.71
C GLN A 182 -2.98 4.19 10.97
N GLU A 183 -2.20 3.69 11.93
CA GLU A 183 -0.90 4.26 12.33
C GLU A 183 0.08 4.26 11.17
N PHE A 184 0.25 3.12 10.49
CA PHE A 184 1.13 3.01 9.32
C PHE A 184 0.74 4.00 8.22
N THR A 185 -0.55 4.11 7.93
CA THR A 185 -1.05 4.97 6.86
C THR A 185 -0.89 6.45 7.22
N LYS A 186 -1.12 6.83 8.48
CA LYS A 186 -0.87 8.19 8.97
C LYS A 186 0.59 8.59 8.83
N ASP A 187 1.51 7.75 9.27
CA ASP A 187 2.95 8.05 9.19
C ASP A 187 3.39 8.28 7.75
N ARG A 188 2.95 7.41 6.84
CA ARG A 188 3.26 7.54 5.41
C ARG A 188 2.63 8.78 4.77
N LEU A 189 1.41 9.12 5.17
CA LEU A 189 0.73 10.32 4.70
C LEU A 189 1.49 11.60 5.14
N ILE A 190 1.97 11.64 6.38
CA ILE A 190 2.80 12.76 6.87
C ILE A 190 4.15 12.81 6.15
N GLU A 191 4.80 11.67 5.93
CA GLU A 191 6.03 11.59 5.13
C GLU A 191 5.80 12.17 3.72
N PHE A 192 4.75 11.76 3.03
CA PHE A 192 4.44 12.26 1.69
C PHE A 192 4.10 13.75 1.70
N ALA A 193 3.38 14.23 2.71
CA ALA A 193 3.09 15.65 2.83
C ALA A 193 4.37 16.49 2.98
N LYS A 194 5.34 16.01 3.77
CA LYS A 194 6.68 16.61 3.90
C LYS A 194 7.46 16.57 2.59
N ILE A 195 7.46 15.43 1.88
CA ILE A 195 8.10 15.32 0.57
C ILE A 195 7.52 16.38 -0.37
N TYR A 196 6.19 16.46 -0.46
CA TYR A 196 5.48 17.42 -1.31
C TYR A 196 5.80 18.87 -0.97
N ASP A 197 5.82 19.24 0.31
CA ASP A 197 6.18 20.59 0.77
C ASP A 197 7.62 20.97 0.43
N ASN A 198 8.52 19.99 0.25
CA ASN A 198 9.90 20.22 -0.16
C ASN A 198 10.13 20.20 -1.69
N MET A 199 9.09 19.95 -2.50
CA MET A 199 9.21 19.99 -3.97
C MET A 199 9.07 21.42 -4.51
N ASN A 200 9.75 21.74 -5.61
CA ASN A 200 9.57 23.02 -6.30
C ASN A 200 8.30 23.04 -7.16
#